data_AF-A0A0W0VPA5-F1
#
_entry.id   AF-A0A0W0VPA5-F1
#
_cell.length_a   1.000
_cell.length_b   1.000
_cell.length_c   1.000
_cell.angle_alpha   90.00
_cell.angle_beta   90.00
_cell.angle_gamma   90.00
#
_symmetry.space_group_name_H-M   'P 1'
#
loop_
_entity.id
_entity.type
_entity.pdbx_description
1 polymer ?
#
loop_
_entity_poly.entity_id
_entity_poly.type
_entity_poly.pdbx_seq_one_letter_code
_entity_poly.pdbx_strand_id
1 'polypeptide(L)'
;MFGVRPKRTFMEAAIKFLEENQHKRSIRSDAGRLRMLVQHIGKMSLDSIHMGTLQPFIEKRRKEGIKSRTINHGLQVVRRILNLAATEWIDQFGLTWLSMAPKIKLLPEHDLRKPYPLNWDEQLRLFAELPEHLRDMALFAVNTGCREQEVCQLQWDWEIKVPEMPHLLVFIIPSELVKNGDERLVICNQTAKEAVERQRGKHMHYVFTYKGDPITRIHNTAWKSARKRAGLECVRVHDLKHTFGRRLRSVGVSFEDRQDLLGHRSGRITTHYSSAELQNLYEAASKVCEKQKSGIVLTLLRNPNYKNGKTNTQSSKVVSL
;
A
#
# COMPACT_ATOMS: atom_id res chain seq x y z
N MET A 1 -40.15 -30.98 -1.62
CA MET A 1 -40.10 -30.11 -0.43
C MET A 1 -39.88 -28.68 -0.89
N PHE A 2 -40.91 -27.85 -0.91
CA PHE A 2 -40.76 -26.42 -1.12
C PHE A 2 -40.37 -25.78 0.22
N GLY A 3 -39.31 -24.96 0.25
CA GLY A 3 -38.93 -24.17 1.44
C GLY A 3 -37.69 -24.62 2.23
N VAL A 4 -37.04 -25.74 1.90
CA VAL A 4 -35.80 -26.19 2.57
C VAL A 4 -34.59 -25.79 1.75
N ARG A 5 -33.63 -25.08 2.38
CA ARG A 5 -32.37 -24.72 1.73
C ARG A 5 -31.54 -25.98 1.46
N PRO A 6 -31.11 -26.23 0.21
CA PRO A 6 -30.18 -27.32 -0.08
C PRO A 6 -28.88 -27.15 0.72
N LYS A 7 -28.37 -28.25 1.28
CA LYS A 7 -27.07 -28.24 1.97
C LYS A 7 -25.96 -28.06 0.93
N ARG A 8 -25.29 -26.92 0.99
CA ARG A 8 -24.13 -26.59 0.17
C ARG A 8 -22.87 -26.58 1.03
N THR A 9 -21.76 -26.95 0.44
CA THR A 9 -20.44 -27.03 1.06
C THR A 9 -19.67 -25.72 0.92
N PHE A 10 -18.65 -25.53 1.76
CA PHE A 10 -17.74 -24.39 1.60
C PHE A 10 -16.97 -24.45 0.27
N MET A 11 -16.65 -25.64 -0.23
CA MET A 11 -15.94 -25.80 -1.50
C MET A 11 -16.75 -25.25 -2.67
N GLU A 12 -18.04 -25.60 -2.77
CA GLU A 12 -18.94 -25.07 -3.80
C GLU A 12 -19.06 -23.54 -3.72
N ALA A 13 -19.22 -23.02 -2.50
CA ALA A 13 -19.26 -21.58 -2.26
C ALA A 13 -17.95 -20.88 -2.64
N ALA A 14 -16.79 -21.50 -2.37
CA ALA A 14 -15.49 -20.97 -2.74
C ALA A 14 -15.28 -20.95 -4.26
N ILE A 15 -15.74 -21.98 -4.98
CA ILE A 15 -15.69 -22.04 -6.45
C ILE A 15 -16.55 -20.93 -7.04
N LYS A 16 -17.82 -20.84 -6.64
CA LYS A 16 -18.74 -19.78 -7.08
C LYS A 16 -18.18 -18.38 -6.82
N PHE A 17 -17.63 -18.14 -5.62
CA PHE A 17 -16.99 -16.87 -5.29
C PHE A 17 -15.85 -16.54 -6.26
N LEU A 18 -15.01 -17.51 -6.61
CA LEU A 18 -13.91 -17.29 -7.54
C LEU A 18 -14.43 -16.98 -8.95
N GLU A 19 -15.44 -17.70 -9.42
CA GLU A 19 -16.06 -17.49 -10.74
C GLU A 19 -16.71 -16.09 -10.88
N GLU A 20 -17.44 -15.64 -9.86
CA GLU A 20 -18.11 -14.32 -9.90
C GLU A 20 -17.15 -13.14 -9.72
N ASN A 21 -16.00 -13.36 -9.08
CA ASN A 21 -15.08 -12.29 -8.68
C ASN A 21 -13.80 -12.25 -9.53
N GLN A 22 -13.83 -12.76 -10.77
CA GLN A 22 -12.67 -12.74 -11.68
C GLN A 22 -12.14 -11.32 -11.97
N HIS A 23 -13.02 -10.32 -11.92
CA HIS A 23 -12.67 -8.90 -12.07
C HIS A 23 -11.83 -8.34 -10.90
N LYS A 24 -11.79 -9.04 -9.75
CA LYS A 24 -11.11 -8.55 -8.55
C LYS A 24 -9.60 -8.65 -8.69
N ARG A 25 -8.89 -7.52 -8.55
CA ARG A 25 -7.41 -7.49 -8.60
C ARG A 25 -6.73 -8.46 -7.61
N SER A 26 -7.37 -8.77 -6.47
CA SER A 26 -6.85 -9.72 -5.48
C SER A 26 -7.25 -11.18 -5.69
N ILE A 27 -7.96 -11.52 -6.77
CA ILE A 27 -8.56 -12.86 -6.95
C ILE A 27 -7.54 -13.99 -6.87
N ARG A 28 -6.35 -13.81 -7.45
CA ARG A 28 -5.26 -14.80 -7.35
C ARG A 28 -4.79 -15.02 -5.91
N SER A 29 -4.70 -13.95 -5.12
CA SER A 29 -4.34 -14.05 -3.70
C SER A 29 -5.45 -14.68 -2.88
N ASP A 30 -6.71 -14.40 -3.21
CA ASP A 30 -7.88 -14.97 -2.55
C ASP A 30 -8.00 -16.47 -2.86
N ALA A 31 -7.76 -16.89 -4.11
CA ALA A 31 -7.67 -18.29 -4.52
C ALA A 31 -6.57 -19.04 -3.76
N GLY A 32 -5.38 -18.44 -3.61
CA GLY A 32 -4.30 -19.03 -2.81
C GLY A 32 -4.67 -19.24 -1.34
N ARG A 33 -5.40 -18.29 -0.74
CA ARG A 33 -5.92 -18.42 0.63
C ARG A 33 -7.00 -19.49 0.73
N LEU A 34 -7.93 -19.50 -0.23
CA LEU A 34 -9.01 -20.48 -0.31
C LEU A 34 -8.46 -21.90 -0.42
N ARG A 35 -7.41 -22.13 -1.22
CA ARG A 35 -6.74 -23.43 -1.33
C ARG A 35 -6.33 -24.01 0.03
N MET A 36 -5.86 -23.17 0.94
CA MET A 36 -5.49 -23.61 2.29
C MET A 36 -6.71 -23.79 3.21
N LEU A 37 -7.71 -22.93 3.07
CA LEU A 37 -8.94 -22.99 3.86
C LEU A 37 -9.80 -24.22 3.53
N VAL A 38 -9.95 -24.55 2.24
CA VAL A 38 -10.77 -25.68 1.80
C VAL A 38 -10.21 -27.04 2.27
N GLN A 39 -8.92 -27.13 2.57
CA GLN A 39 -8.33 -28.32 3.20
C GLN A 39 -8.88 -28.57 4.62
N HIS A 40 -9.37 -27.52 5.29
CA HIS A 40 -9.87 -27.61 6.67
C HIS A 40 -11.39 -27.61 6.71
N ILE A 41 -12.04 -26.74 5.93
CA ILE A 41 -13.50 -26.53 5.99
C ILE A 41 -14.23 -26.85 4.68
N GLY A 42 -13.53 -27.27 3.62
CA GLY A 42 -14.09 -27.38 2.27
C GLY A 42 -15.31 -28.30 2.17
N LYS A 43 -15.28 -29.44 2.87
CA LYS A 43 -16.38 -30.42 2.88
C LYS A 43 -17.52 -30.07 3.85
N MET A 44 -17.33 -29.06 4.71
CA MET A 44 -18.33 -28.68 5.69
C MET A 44 -19.48 -27.95 5.03
N SER A 45 -20.70 -28.17 5.53
CA SER A 45 -21.85 -27.41 5.04
C SER A 45 -21.82 -25.98 5.58
N LEU A 46 -22.30 -25.01 4.79
CA LEU A 46 -22.18 -23.58 5.12
C LEU A 46 -22.79 -23.21 6.47
N ASP A 47 -23.89 -23.85 6.86
CA ASP A 47 -24.60 -23.67 8.14
C ASP A 47 -23.79 -24.19 9.35
N SER A 48 -22.88 -25.14 9.12
CA SER A 48 -22.00 -25.69 10.15
C SER A 48 -20.71 -24.89 10.37
N ILE A 49 -20.43 -23.86 9.55
CA ILE A 49 -19.21 -23.07 9.67
C ILE A 49 -19.38 -22.03 10.77
N HIS A 50 -18.43 -21.96 11.70
CA HIS A 50 -18.39 -20.94 12.74
C HIS A 50 -16.96 -20.70 13.18
N MET A 51 -16.75 -19.79 14.14
CA MET A 51 -15.39 -19.46 14.60
C MET A 51 -14.63 -20.70 15.12
N GLY A 52 -15.32 -21.67 15.72
CA GLY A 52 -14.73 -22.90 16.25
C GLY A 52 -14.17 -23.80 15.14
N THR A 53 -14.88 -23.94 14.02
CA THR A 53 -14.40 -24.76 12.88
C THR A 53 -13.20 -24.15 12.16
N LEU A 54 -12.98 -22.84 12.33
CA LEU A 54 -11.82 -22.13 11.83
C LEU A 54 -10.62 -22.16 12.79
N GLN A 55 -10.78 -22.57 14.05
CA GLN A 55 -9.66 -22.61 15.02
C GLN A 55 -8.53 -23.54 14.59
N PRO A 56 -8.76 -24.78 14.09
CA PRO A 56 -7.68 -25.63 13.62
C PRO A 56 -6.84 -24.98 12.53
N PHE A 57 -7.47 -24.27 11.59
CA PHE A 57 -6.77 -23.49 10.58
C PHE A 57 -5.94 -22.35 11.19
N ILE A 58 -6.53 -21.59 12.11
CA ILE A 58 -5.85 -20.46 12.79
C ILE A 58 -4.62 -20.96 13.58
N GLU A 59 -4.79 -22.02 14.37
CA GLU A 59 -3.72 -22.62 15.17
C GLU A 59 -2.61 -23.16 14.31
N LYS A 60 -2.94 -23.88 13.22
CA LYS A 60 -1.94 -24.37 12.26
C LYS A 60 -1.13 -23.21 11.68
N ARG A 61 -1.79 -22.14 11.20
CA ARG A 61 -1.10 -20.99 10.62
C ARG A 61 -0.25 -20.23 11.66
N ARG A 62 -0.67 -20.18 12.92
CA ARG A 62 0.13 -19.62 14.01
C ARG A 62 1.37 -20.48 14.31
N LYS A 63 1.24 -21.81 14.34
CA LYS A 63 2.36 -22.75 14.49
C LYS A 63 3.37 -22.61 13.36
N GLU A 64 2.91 -22.32 12.15
CA GLU A 64 3.76 -21.98 10.98
C GLU A 64 4.40 -20.59 11.05
N GLY A 65 4.23 -19.83 12.15
CA GLY A 65 4.83 -18.50 12.33
C GLY A 65 4.17 -17.38 11.51
N ILE A 66 2.96 -17.60 11.00
CA ILE A 66 2.29 -16.66 10.11
C ILE A 66 1.63 -15.55 10.91
N LYS A 67 1.87 -14.30 10.49
CA LYS A 67 1.33 -13.10 11.15
C LYS A 67 -0.19 -13.06 11.13
N SER A 68 -0.79 -12.57 12.22
CA SER A 68 -2.24 -12.41 12.39
C SER A 68 -2.92 -11.75 11.20
N ARG A 69 -2.32 -10.69 10.62
CA ARG A 69 -2.86 -10.01 9.44
C ARG A 69 -3.03 -10.92 8.22
N THR A 70 -2.05 -11.79 7.98
CA THR A 70 -2.10 -12.74 6.86
C THR A 70 -3.19 -13.79 7.09
N ILE A 71 -3.37 -14.24 8.34
CA ILE A 71 -4.46 -15.16 8.72
C ILE A 71 -5.81 -14.44 8.55
N ASN A 72 -5.91 -13.20 9.03
CA ASN A 72 -7.09 -12.36 8.89
C ASN A 72 -7.52 -12.19 7.44
N HIS A 73 -6.59 -12.06 6.49
CA HIS A 73 -6.96 -12.02 5.07
C HIS A 73 -7.68 -13.29 4.61
N GLY A 74 -7.30 -14.48 5.11
CA GLY A 74 -8.06 -15.71 4.86
C GLY A 74 -9.45 -15.66 5.50
N LEU A 75 -9.53 -15.28 6.77
CA LEU A 75 -10.80 -15.17 7.50
C LEU A 75 -11.76 -14.15 6.88
N GLN A 76 -11.23 -13.05 6.32
CA GLN A 76 -12.01 -12.04 5.58
C GLN A 76 -12.65 -12.63 4.32
N VAL A 77 -11.95 -13.50 3.60
CA VAL A 77 -12.51 -14.18 2.41
C VAL A 77 -13.62 -15.13 2.82
N VAL A 78 -13.42 -15.96 3.87
CA VAL A 78 -14.47 -16.82 4.42
C VAL A 78 -15.69 -15.99 4.82
N ARG A 79 -15.48 -14.89 5.55
CA ARG A 79 -16.57 -14.00 5.98
C ARG A 79 -17.31 -13.40 4.78
N ARG A 80 -16.61 -12.96 3.73
CA ARG A 80 -17.23 -12.44 2.51
C ARG A 80 -18.10 -13.51 1.84
N ILE A 81 -17.60 -14.73 1.69
CA ILE A 81 -18.33 -15.85 1.10
C ILE A 81 -19.60 -16.15 1.88
N LEU A 82 -19.52 -16.25 3.22
CA LEU A 82 -20.69 -16.55 4.05
C LEU A 82 -21.72 -15.43 4.02
N ASN A 83 -21.29 -14.17 3.97
CA ASN A 83 -22.19 -13.04 3.78
C ASN A 83 -22.88 -13.10 2.41
N LEU A 84 -22.13 -13.33 1.32
CA LEU A 84 -22.71 -13.49 -0.02
C LEU A 84 -23.73 -14.62 -0.06
N ALA A 85 -23.41 -15.77 0.53
CA ALA A 85 -24.33 -16.90 0.66
C ALA A 85 -25.60 -16.55 1.43
N ALA A 86 -25.51 -15.65 2.41
CA ALA A 86 -26.64 -15.24 3.23
C ALA A 86 -27.48 -14.10 2.65
N THR A 87 -26.96 -13.33 1.69
CA THR A 87 -27.61 -12.10 1.22
C THR A 87 -27.80 -12.02 -0.29
N GLU A 88 -26.81 -12.42 -1.09
CA GLU A 88 -26.79 -12.17 -2.54
C GLU A 88 -27.03 -13.46 -3.35
N TRP A 89 -26.58 -14.62 -2.85
CA TRP A 89 -26.72 -15.88 -3.58
C TRP A 89 -28.07 -16.53 -3.32
N ILE A 90 -28.99 -16.31 -4.26
CA ILE A 90 -30.32 -16.88 -4.29
C ILE A 90 -30.33 -18.08 -5.23
N ASP A 91 -30.99 -19.16 -4.83
CA ASP A 91 -31.16 -20.34 -5.68
C ASP A 91 -32.45 -20.30 -6.50
N GLN A 92 -32.66 -21.33 -7.32
CA GLN A 92 -33.82 -21.44 -8.22
C GLN A 92 -35.18 -21.42 -7.50
N PHE A 93 -35.20 -21.59 -6.17
CA PHE A 93 -36.42 -21.55 -5.35
C PHE A 93 -36.60 -20.21 -4.62
N GLY A 94 -35.79 -19.20 -4.95
CA GLY A 94 -35.87 -17.89 -4.31
C GLY A 94 -35.28 -17.85 -2.89
N LEU A 95 -34.52 -18.88 -2.48
CA LEU A 95 -33.91 -18.93 -1.16
C LEU A 95 -32.42 -18.63 -1.21
N THR A 96 -31.94 -17.91 -0.20
CA THR A 96 -30.50 -17.70 0.01
C THR A 96 -29.79 -19.01 0.30
N TRP A 97 -28.53 -19.15 -0.13
CA TRP A 97 -27.70 -20.33 0.11
C TRP A 97 -27.47 -20.60 1.60
N LEU A 98 -27.47 -19.56 2.42
CA LEU A 98 -27.35 -19.60 3.87
C LEU A 98 -28.45 -18.72 4.50
N SER A 99 -29.02 -19.13 5.62
CA SER A 99 -30.04 -18.32 6.31
C SER A 99 -29.44 -17.09 6.98
N MET A 100 -28.29 -17.25 7.63
CA MET A 100 -27.58 -16.20 8.34
C MET A 100 -26.08 -16.48 8.35
N ALA A 101 -25.28 -15.45 8.07
CA ALA A 101 -23.83 -15.56 8.16
C ALA A 101 -23.37 -15.55 9.64
N PRO A 102 -22.51 -16.49 10.05
CA PRO A 102 -21.97 -16.53 11.41
C PRO A 102 -20.99 -15.39 11.65
N LYS A 103 -20.88 -14.95 12.91
CA LYS A 103 -19.88 -13.96 13.31
C LYS A 103 -18.48 -14.58 13.35
N ILE A 104 -17.68 -14.34 12.33
CA ILE A 104 -16.25 -14.69 12.31
C ILE A 104 -15.44 -13.54 12.89
N LYS A 105 -14.73 -13.70 14.02
CA LYS A 105 -13.92 -12.63 14.62
C LYS A 105 -12.51 -12.60 14.02
N LEU A 106 -12.00 -11.40 13.67
CA LEU A 106 -10.61 -11.26 13.23
C LEU A 106 -9.68 -11.28 14.45
N LEU A 107 -8.47 -11.79 14.24
CA LEU A 107 -7.41 -11.82 15.24
C LEU A 107 -6.87 -10.40 15.46
N PRO A 108 -6.54 -10.03 16.71
CA PRO A 108 -5.92 -8.74 16.96
C PRO A 108 -4.53 -8.66 16.30
N GLU A 109 -4.20 -7.47 15.79
CA GLU A 109 -2.95 -7.18 15.08
C GLU A 109 -2.07 -6.28 15.95
N HIS A 110 -1.22 -6.87 16.79
CA HIS A 110 -0.36 -6.13 17.72
C HIS A 110 0.98 -5.68 17.09
N ASP A 111 1.41 -6.32 15.99
CA ASP A 111 2.75 -6.13 15.40
C ASP A 111 2.73 -5.33 14.09
N LEU A 112 1.82 -4.36 13.98
CA LEU A 112 1.81 -3.47 12.83
C LEU A 112 3.07 -2.61 12.85
N ARG A 113 3.90 -2.80 11.81
CA ARG A 113 5.10 -1.99 11.63
C ARG A 113 4.71 -0.52 11.47
N LYS A 114 5.35 0.35 12.25
CA LYS A 114 5.20 1.80 12.14
C LYS A 114 5.91 2.31 10.87
N PRO A 115 5.38 3.37 10.22
CA PRO A 115 6.07 4.07 9.15
C PRO A 115 7.49 4.50 9.55
N TYR A 116 8.45 4.40 8.64
CA TYR A 116 9.83 4.83 8.88
C TYR A 116 10.22 5.93 7.88
N PRO A 117 9.79 7.20 8.08
CA PRO A 117 10.23 8.29 7.21
C PRO A 117 11.74 8.54 7.37
N LEU A 118 12.46 8.63 6.25
CA LEU A 118 13.90 8.85 6.24
C LEU A 118 14.23 10.30 6.62
N ASN A 119 15.29 10.48 7.39
CA ASN A 119 15.94 11.78 7.48
C ASN A 119 16.85 12.03 6.26
N TRP A 120 17.43 13.23 6.17
CA TRP A 120 18.27 13.62 5.03
C TRP A 120 19.57 12.82 4.92
N ASP A 121 20.24 12.54 6.03
CA ASP A 121 21.47 11.72 6.07
C ASP A 121 21.18 10.27 5.60
N GLU A 122 20.11 9.67 6.12
CA GLU A 122 19.67 8.33 5.71
C GLU A 122 19.35 8.26 4.22
N GLN A 123 18.67 9.28 3.67
CA GLN A 123 18.42 9.37 2.24
C GLN A 123 19.73 9.46 1.46
N LEU A 124 20.66 10.33 1.86
CA LEU A 124 21.95 10.50 1.18
C LEU A 124 22.73 9.19 1.15
N ARG A 125 22.89 8.52 2.30
CA ARG A 125 23.57 7.23 2.39
C ARG A 125 22.90 6.15 1.56
N LEU A 126 21.57 6.01 1.66
CA LEU A 126 20.85 5.01 0.87
C LEU A 126 20.97 5.27 -0.63
N PHE A 127 20.84 6.52 -1.06
CA PHE A 127 20.77 6.87 -2.48
C PHE A 127 22.14 6.82 -3.16
N ALA A 128 23.22 7.07 -2.42
CA ALA A 128 24.59 6.86 -2.88
C ALA A 128 24.86 5.38 -3.23
N GLU A 129 24.20 4.46 -2.54
CA GLU A 129 24.36 3.01 -2.74
C GLU A 129 23.46 2.44 -3.86
N LEU A 130 22.52 3.23 -4.40
CA LEU A 130 21.62 2.77 -5.45
C LEU A 130 22.27 2.88 -6.84
N PRO A 131 22.09 1.89 -7.72
CA PRO A 131 22.41 2.05 -9.14
C PRO A 131 21.55 3.17 -9.74
N GLU A 132 22.07 3.83 -10.79
CA GLU A 132 21.48 5.05 -11.36
C GLU A 132 19.97 4.95 -11.62
N HIS A 133 19.51 3.91 -12.32
CA HIS A 133 18.10 3.70 -12.60
C HIS A 133 17.21 3.64 -11.34
N LEU A 134 17.66 2.96 -10.27
CA LEU A 134 16.91 2.91 -9.00
C LEU A 134 17.01 4.21 -8.21
N ARG A 135 18.15 4.91 -8.30
CA ARG A 135 18.33 6.21 -7.64
C ARG A 135 17.34 7.23 -8.18
N ASP A 136 17.08 7.21 -9.48
CA ASP A 136 16.15 8.13 -10.14
C ASP A 136 14.71 7.83 -9.77
N MET A 137 14.34 6.54 -9.78
CA MET A 137 13.04 6.10 -9.28
C MET A 137 12.84 6.45 -7.80
N ALA A 138 13.87 6.33 -6.98
CA ALA A 138 13.82 6.67 -5.55
C ALA A 138 13.70 8.19 -5.32
N LEU A 139 14.43 9.00 -6.10
CA LEU A 139 14.32 10.47 -6.10
C LEU A 139 12.92 10.92 -6.50
N PHE A 140 12.37 10.32 -7.55
CA PHE A 140 10.99 10.58 -7.95
C PHE A 140 10.02 10.20 -6.82
N ALA A 141 10.09 8.96 -6.32
CA ALA A 141 9.17 8.46 -5.29
C ALA A 141 9.20 9.28 -3.98
N VAL A 142 10.38 9.72 -3.53
CA VAL A 142 10.52 10.49 -2.27
C VAL A 142 10.07 11.95 -2.41
N ASN A 143 9.92 12.44 -3.63
CA ASN A 143 9.46 13.80 -3.94
C ASN A 143 8.03 13.89 -4.47
N THR A 144 7.39 12.75 -4.79
CA THR A 144 6.00 12.72 -5.28
C THR A 144 5.06 11.86 -4.42
N GLY A 145 5.62 11.02 -3.53
CA GLY A 145 4.83 10.11 -2.71
C GLY A 145 4.08 9.03 -3.51
N CYS A 146 4.52 8.78 -4.76
CA CYS A 146 4.00 7.70 -5.58
C CYS A 146 4.24 6.33 -4.91
N ARG A 147 3.29 5.43 -5.08
CA ARG A 147 3.45 4.01 -4.72
C ARG A 147 4.42 3.37 -5.70
N GLU A 148 5.10 2.31 -5.26
CA GLU A 148 6.08 1.59 -6.10
C GLU A 148 5.54 1.25 -7.50
N GLN A 149 4.34 0.72 -7.61
CA GLN A 149 3.74 0.36 -8.90
C GLN A 149 3.41 1.58 -9.77
N GLU A 150 3.02 2.70 -9.16
CA GLU A 150 2.78 3.97 -9.88
C GLU A 150 4.09 4.48 -10.50
N VAL A 151 5.23 4.31 -9.82
CA VAL A 151 6.55 4.67 -10.36
C VAL A 151 7.01 3.69 -11.44
N CYS A 152 6.87 2.38 -11.17
CA CYS A 152 7.30 1.32 -12.09
C CYS A 152 6.56 1.35 -13.43
N GLN A 153 5.30 1.76 -13.42
CA GLN A 153 4.46 1.78 -14.62
C GLN A 153 4.31 3.17 -15.24
N LEU A 154 4.96 4.21 -14.71
CA LEU A 154 4.82 5.57 -15.21
C LEU A 154 5.13 5.66 -16.71
N GLN A 155 4.22 6.25 -17.48
CA GLN A 155 4.32 6.38 -18.94
C GLN A 155 4.36 7.83 -19.39
N TRP A 156 5.00 8.07 -20.55
CA TRP A 156 5.05 9.39 -21.18
C TRP A 156 3.68 9.88 -21.64
N ASP A 157 2.80 8.98 -22.08
CA ASP A 157 1.44 9.31 -22.54
C ASP A 157 0.55 9.86 -21.41
N TRP A 158 0.98 9.74 -20.15
CA TRP A 158 0.28 10.29 -18.98
C TRP A 158 0.77 11.68 -18.60
N GLU A 159 1.83 12.18 -19.25
CA GLU A 159 2.36 13.52 -19.04
C GLU A 159 1.40 14.55 -19.64
N ILE A 160 0.89 15.45 -18.80
CA ILE A 160 -0.04 16.49 -19.23
C ILE A 160 0.70 17.81 -19.37
N LYS A 161 0.66 18.37 -20.58
CA LYS A 161 1.16 19.73 -20.84
C LYS A 161 0.13 20.74 -20.35
N VAL A 162 0.59 21.70 -19.56
CA VAL A 162 -0.23 22.82 -19.08
C VAL A 162 0.30 24.09 -19.75
N PRO A 163 -0.28 24.55 -20.87
CA PRO A 163 0.26 25.64 -21.68
C PRO A 163 0.52 26.93 -20.89
N GLU A 164 -0.33 27.23 -19.92
CA GLU A 164 -0.22 28.42 -19.07
C GLU A 164 0.95 28.34 -18.08
N MET A 165 1.48 27.14 -17.82
CA MET A 165 2.53 26.88 -16.84
C MET A 165 3.54 25.85 -17.38
N PRO A 166 4.33 26.18 -18.41
CA PRO A 166 5.22 25.24 -19.10
C PRO A 166 6.37 24.72 -18.23
N HIS A 167 6.61 25.37 -17.09
CA HIS A 167 7.61 24.95 -16.12
C HIS A 167 7.15 23.74 -15.28
N LEU A 168 5.83 23.49 -15.18
CA LEU A 168 5.29 22.35 -14.45
C LEU A 168 5.47 21.04 -15.23
N LEU A 169 5.79 19.98 -14.49
CA LEU A 169 5.75 18.61 -14.99
C LEU A 169 4.71 17.84 -14.19
N VAL A 170 3.66 17.40 -14.86
CA VAL A 170 2.48 16.79 -14.25
C VAL A 170 2.14 15.50 -14.97
N PHE A 171 1.77 14.47 -14.21
CA PHE A 171 1.21 13.23 -14.74
C PHE A 171 -0.18 12.97 -14.18
N ILE A 172 -1.07 12.42 -15.00
CA ILE A 172 -2.35 11.85 -14.56
C ILE A 172 -2.28 10.33 -14.76
N ILE A 173 -2.08 9.59 -13.68
CA ILE A 173 -2.04 8.13 -13.73
C ILE A 173 -3.47 7.57 -13.78
N PRO A 174 -3.80 6.70 -14.74
CA PRO A 174 -5.13 6.13 -14.90
C PRO A 174 -5.63 5.34 -13.68
N SER A 175 -6.94 5.38 -13.47
CA SER A 175 -7.63 4.78 -12.30
C SER A 175 -7.39 3.27 -12.17
N GLU A 176 -7.15 2.59 -13.29
CA GLU A 176 -6.92 1.14 -13.39
C GLU A 176 -5.60 0.73 -12.71
N LEU A 177 -4.67 1.66 -12.61
CA LEU A 177 -3.35 1.44 -12.01
C LEU A 177 -3.26 1.98 -10.58
N VAL A 178 -4.17 2.87 -10.20
CA VAL A 178 -4.25 3.41 -8.85
C VAL A 178 -4.99 2.43 -7.94
N LYS A 179 -4.46 2.20 -6.73
CA LYS A 179 -5.01 1.23 -5.77
C LYS A 179 -6.46 1.56 -5.35
N ASN A 180 -6.83 2.84 -5.37
CA ASN A 180 -8.12 3.32 -4.89
C ASN A 180 -9.18 3.40 -5.99
N GLY A 181 -8.81 3.17 -7.26
CA GLY A 181 -9.73 3.24 -8.39
C GLY A 181 -10.10 4.67 -8.82
N ASP A 182 -9.37 5.67 -8.32
CA ASP A 182 -9.52 7.08 -8.71
C ASP A 182 -8.23 7.49 -9.46
N GLU A 183 -8.33 8.38 -10.45
CA GLU A 183 -7.15 8.91 -11.15
C GLU A 183 -6.17 9.57 -10.16
N ARG A 184 -4.87 9.54 -10.49
CA ARG A 184 -3.83 10.10 -9.63
C ARG A 184 -3.07 11.22 -10.33
N LEU A 185 -3.33 12.44 -9.88
CA LEU A 185 -2.48 13.59 -10.16
C LEU A 185 -1.11 13.42 -9.47
N VAL A 186 -0.04 13.59 -10.23
CA VAL A 186 1.34 13.64 -9.74
C VAL A 186 1.97 14.94 -10.22
N ILE A 187 2.19 15.87 -9.29
CA ILE A 187 2.92 17.10 -9.54
C ILE A 187 4.39 16.89 -9.16
N CYS A 188 5.29 17.17 -10.10
CA CYS A 188 6.71 17.03 -9.89
C CYS A 188 7.30 18.36 -9.41
N ASN A 189 7.90 18.37 -8.22
CA ASN A 189 8.83 19.44 -7.86
C ASN A 189 10.11 19.36 -8.72
N GLN A 190 11.01 20.34 -8.56
CA GLN A 190 12.23 20.43 -9.38
C GLN A 190 13.08 19.15 -9.36
N THR A 191 13.28 18.52 -8.19
CA THR A 191 14.07 17.29 -8.06
C THR A 191 13.39 16.09 -8.73
N ALA A 192 12.07 15.96 -8.61
CA ALA A 192 11.32 14.92 -9.31
C ALA A 192 11.36 15.13 -10.83
N LYS A 193 11.23 16.39 -11.29
CA LYS A 193 11.32 16.77 -12.69
C LYS A 193 12.68 16.41 -13.29
N GLU A 194 13.78 16.76 -12.62
CA GLU A 194 15.13 16.39 -13.06
C GLU A 194 15.34 14.87 -13.14
N ALA A 195 14.73 14.10 -12.23
CA ALA A 195 14.81 12.64 -12.28
C ALA A 195 14.08 12.06 -13.50
N VAL A 196 12.94 12.64 -13.87
CA VAL A 196 12.16 12.26 -15.05
C VAL A 196 12.87 12.68 -16.34
N GLU A 197 13.35 13.92 -16.44
CA GLU A 197 13.99 14.40 -17.66
C GLU A 197 15.29 13.66 -18.00
N ARG A 198 16.01 13.13 -17.01
CA ARG A 198 17.15 12.23 -17.26
C ARG A 198 16.77 10.90 -17.89
N GLN A 199 15.48 10.56 -17.97
CA GLN A 199 14.99 9.39 -18.69
C GLN A 199 14.48 9.72 -20.10
N ARG A 200 14.38 11.00 -20.46
CA ARG A 200 13.85 11.43 -21.75
C ARG A 200 14.67 10.80 -22.88
N GLY A 201 13.99 10.23 -23.86
CA GLY A 201 14.62 9.56 -25.01
C GLY A 201 15.20 8.17 -24.75
N LYS A 202 15.21 7.66 -23.50
CA LYS A 202 15.72 6.30 -23.21
C LYS A 202 14.74 5.19 -23.57
N HIS A 203 13.44 5.49 -23.61
CA HIS A 203 12.39 4.54 -23.96
C HIS A 203 11.14 5.27 -24.47
N MET A 204 10.41 4.65 -25.41
CA MET A 204 9.27 5.26 -26.11
C MET A 204 8.01 5.41 -25.25
N HIS A 205 7.69 4.43 -24.41
CA HIS A 205 6.46 4.44 -23.60
C HIS A 205 6.67 4.70 -22.11
N TYR A 206 7.55 3.95 -21.45
CA TYR A 206 7.80 4.05 -20.02
C TYR A 206 8.85 5.10 -19.65
N VAL A 207 8.61 5.80 -18.54
CA VAL A 207 9.54 6.78 -17.97
C VAL A 207 10.75 6.07 -17.35
N PHE A 208 10.54 5.06 -16.51
CA PHE A 208 11.63 4.37 -15.80
C PHE A 208 11.83 2.97 -16.35
N THR A 209 13.00 2.73 -16.96
CA THR A 209 13.38 1.46 -17.55
C THR A 209 14.77 1.02 -17.11
N TYR A 210 15.08 -0.25 -17.33
CA TYR A 210 16.41 -0.81 -17.14
C TYR A 210 16.75 -1.69 -18.34
N LYS A 211 17.84 -1.36 -19.03
CA LYS A 211 18.30 -2.08 -20.24
C LYS A 211 17.22 -2.22 -21.34
N GLY A 212 16.39 -1.18 -21.49
CA GLY A 212 15.32 -1.16 -22.50
C GLY A 212 13.99 -1.75 -22.04
N ASP A 213 13.96 -2.45 -20.89
CA ASP A 213 12.74 -3.05 -20.37
C ASP A 213 12.11 -2.24 -19.22
N PRO A 214 10.77 -2.25 -19.09
CA PRO A 214 10.09 -1.63 -17.94
C PRO A 214 10.46 -2.33 -16.64
N ILE A 215 10.74 -1.53 -15.60
CA ILE A 215 11.04 -2.05 -14.27
C ILE A 215 9.74 -2.42 -13.58
N THR A 216 9.57 -3.68 -13.18
CA THR A 216 8.34 -4.15 -12.52
C THR A 216 8.32 -3.94 -11.00
N ARG A 217 9.49 -3.75 -10.38
CA ARG A 217 9.64 -3.60 -8.94
C ARG A 217 10.93 -2.87 -8.56
N ILE A 218 10.82 -1.83 -7.74
CA ILE A 218 11.97 -1.13 -7.12
C ILE A 218 12.57 -1.98 -6.00
N HIS A 219 11.74 -2.65 -5.19
CA HIS A 219 12.14 -3.57 -4.11
C HIS A 219 12.69 -4.90 -4.64
N ASN A 220 13.77 -4.81 -5.40
CA ASN A 220 14.50 -5.93 -5.99
C ASN A 220 15.78 -6.24 -5.19
N THR A 221 16.65 -7.08 -5.74
CA THR A 221 17.94 -7.45 -5.12
C THR A 221 18.86 -6.25 -4.96
N ALA A 222 18.95 -5.37 -5.96
CA ALA A 222 19.78 -4.16 -5.89
C ALA A 222 19.35 -3.22 -4.76
N TRP A 223 18.05 -2.94 -4.59
CA TRP A 223 17.54 -2.18 -3.45
C TRP A 223 17.88 -2.82 -2.11
N LYS A 224 17.71 -4.15 -1.99
CA LYS A 224 18.01 -4.90 -0.76
C LYS A 224 19.49 -4.89 -0.41
N SER A 225 20.37 -4.93 -1.41
CA SER A 225 21.82 -4.83 -1.22
C SER A 225 22.23 -3.40 -0.84
N ALA A 226 21.69 -2.39 -1.52
CA ALA A 226 21.98 -0.98 -1.24
C ALA A 226 21.62 -0.61 0.20
N ARG A 227 20.41 -0.97 0.66
CA ARG A 227 20.00 -0.71 2.05
C ARG A 227 20.87 -1.45 3.07
N LYS A 228 21.45 -2.61 2.73
CA LYS A 228 22.35 -3.35 3.63
C LYS A 228 23.68 -2.60 3.77
N ARG A 229 24.27 -2.16 2.66
CA ARG A 229 25.52 -1.37 2.67
C ARG A 229 25.32 -0.02 3.37
N ALA A 230 24.16 0.59 3.22
CA ALA A 230 23.79 1.82 3.93
C ALA A 230 23.41 1.62 5.41
N GLY A 231 23.37 0.40 5.95
CA GLY A 231 22.95 0.14 7.34
C GLY A 231 21.45 0.42 7.61
N LEU A 232 20.62 0.37 6.57
CA LEU A 232 19.20 0.74 6.56
C LEU A 232 18.30 -0.45 6.15
N GLU A 233 18.62 -1.66 6.59
CA GLU A 233 17.89 -2.89 6.24
C GLU A 233 16.40 -2.86 6.61
N CYS A 234 16.01 -1.98 7.52
CA CYS A 234 14.60 -1.79 7.83
C CYS A 234 13.87 -1.09 6.67
N VAL A 235 14.49 -0.18 5.91
CA VAL A 235 13.83 0.72 4.95
C VAL A 235 13.20 -0.05 3.77
N ARG A 236 11.96 0.31 3.46
CA ARG A 236 11.17 -0.19 2.33
C ARG A 236 10.96 0.93 1.31
N VAL A 237 10.66 0.56 0.06
CA VAL A 237 10.31 1.56 -0.97
C VAL A 237 9.12 2.42 -0.56
N HIS A 238 8.13 1.83 0.13
CA HIS A 238 6.96 2.57 0.63
C HIS A 238 7.30 3.60 1.72
N ASP A 239 8.44 3.45 2.39
CA ASP A 239 8.91 4.44 3.37
C ASP A 239 9.30 5.77 2.67
N LEU A 240 9.60 5.77 1.36
CA LEU A 240 9.80 7.00 0.57
C LEU A 240 8.51 7.83 0.50
N LYS A 241 7.35 7.18 0.33
CA LYS A 241 6.04 7.87 0.40
C LYS A 241 5.78 8.44 1.79
N HIS A 242 6.09 7.68 2.84
CA HIS A 242 5.97 8.17 4.21
C HIS A 242 6.91 9.36 4.48
N THR A 243 8.09 9.34 3.88
CA THR A 243 9.07 10.43 3.95
C THR A 243 8.50 11.70 3.32
N PHE A 244 7.96 11.61 2.10
CA PHE A 244 7.32 12.75 1.43
C PHE A 244 6.18 13.33 2.28
N GLY A 245 5.25 12.50 2.73
CA GLY A 245 4.13 12.95 3.57
C GLY A 245 4.56 13.56 4.90
N ARG A 246 5.66 13.07 5.49
CA ARG A 246 6.24 13.64 6.71
C ARG A 246 6.87 15.00 6.44
N ARG A 247 7.59 15.16 5.33
CA ARG A 247 8.22 16.43 4.91
C ARG A 247 7.18 17.51 4.61
N LEU A 248 6.13 17.17 3.85
CA LEU A 248 5.01 18.08 3.62
C LEU A 248 4.40 18.56 4.94
N ARG A 249 4.21 17.65 5.90
CA ARG A 249 3.69 18.00 7.22
C ARG A 249 4.64 18.93 7.99
N SER A 250 5.94 18.68 7.95
CA SER A 250 6.90 19.50 8.70
C SER A 250 7.04 20.91 8.16
N VAL A 251 6.87 21.10 6.85
CA VAL A 251 6.91 22.43 6.21
C VAL A 251 5.54 23.11 6.16
N GLY A 252 4.58 22.63 6.96
CA GLY A 252 3.29 23.30 7.16
C GLY A 252 2.30 23.18 6.00
N VAL A 253 2.47 22.24 5.07
CA VAL A 253 1.48 22.00 4.01
C VAL A 253 0.16 21.54 4.62
N SER A 254 -0.95 22.11 4.13
CA SER A 254 -2.30 21.84 4.62
C SER A 254 -2.61 20.35 4.59
N PHE A 255 -3.60 19.91 5.38
CA PHE A 255 -4.00 18.50 5.36
C PHE A 255 -4.60 18.13 4.00
N GLU A 256 -5.39 19.03 3.40
CA GLU A 256 -6.04 18.84 2.10
C GLU A 256 -5.00 18.66 0.98
N ASP A 257 -4.08 19.62 0.81
CA ASP A 257 -3.03 19.54 -0.21
C ASP A 257 -2.15 18.29 -0.02
N ARG A 258 -1.92 17.88 1.23
CA ARG A 258 -1.20 16.62 1.52
C ARG A 258 -1.99 15.40 1.08
N GLN A 259 -3.32 15.39 1.19
CA GLN A 259 -4.12 14.28 0.68
C GLN A 259 -4.03 14.20 -0.85
N ASP A 260 -4.11 15.34 -1.53
CA ASP A 260 -4.05 15.42 -2.99
C ASP A 260 -2.67 14.98 -3.50
N LEU A 261 -1.58 15.55 -2.95
CA LEU A 261 -0.22 15.17 -3.32
C LEU A 261 0.09 13.69 -3.04
N LEU A 262 -0.44 13.12 -1.94
CA LEU A 262 -0.24 11.71 -1.61
C LEU A 262 -1.23 10.77 -2.32
N GLY A 263 -2.18 11.27 -3.12
CA GLY A 263 -3.19 10.45 -3.78
C GLY A 263 -4.01 9.63 -2.77
N HIS A 264 -4.36 10.26 -1.65
CA HIS A 264 -5.36 9.71 -0.73
C HIS A 264 -6.74 9.98 -1.32
N ARG A 265 -7.68 9.04 -1.11
CA ARG A 265 -9.06 9.24 -1.56
C ARG A 265 -9.62 10.46 -0.83
N SER A 266 -9.80 11.54 -1.56
CA SER A 266 -10.50 12.75 -1.15
C SER A 266 -11.77 12.79 -2.00
N GLY A 267 -12.93 13.05 -1.39
CA GLY A 267 -14.19 13.18 -2.13
C GLY A 267 -14.21 14.35 -3.11
N ARG A 268 -13.12 15.14 -3.17
CA ARG A 268 -12.95 16.34 -4.01
C ARG A 268 -12.17 16.07 -5.31
N ILE A 269 -11.45 14.95 -5.43
CA ILE A 269 -10.63 14.70 -6.62
C ILE A 269 -11.52 14.22 -7.77
N THR A 270 -12.04 15.20 -8.51
CA THR A 270 -12.47 15.05 -9.90
C THR A 270 -11.33 15.56 -10.80
N THR A 271 -11.30 15.14 -12.06
CA THR A 271 -10.24 15.43 -13.06
C THR A 271 -10.14 16.91 -13.47
N HIS A 272 -10.77 17.82 -12.72
CA HIS A 272 -10.84 19.24 -13.02
C HIS A 272 -10.00 20.02 -12.00
N TYR A 273 -8.71 20.17 -12.30
CA TYR A 273 -7.82 21.06 -11.57
C TYR A 273 -7.73 22.41 -12.30
N SER A 274 -7.96 23.50 -11.58
CA SER A 274 -7.64 24.84 -12.08
C SER A 274 -6.13 25.07 -12.11
N SER A 275 -5.67 25.99 -12.97
CA SER A 275 -4.26 26.39 -13.03
C SER A 275 -3.74 26.90 -11.67
N ALA A 276 -4.59 27.62 -10.91
CA ALA A 276 -4.25 28.07 -9.57
C ALA A 276 -4.04 26.90 -8.59
N GLU A 277 -4.88 25.86 -8.64
CA GLU A 277 -4.70 24.67 -7.80
C GLU A 277 -3.42 23.90 -8.15
N LEU A 278 -3.11 23.73 -9.45
CA LEU A 278 -1.88 23.09 -9.88
C LEU A 278 -0.64 23.87 -9.40
N GLN A 279 -0.66 25.20 -9.52
CA GLN A 279 0.41 26.06 -9.02
C GLN A 279 0.57 25.93 -7.49
N ASN A 280 -0.52 25.98 -6.74
CA ASN A 280 -0.51 25.83 -5.28
C ASN A 280 0.10 24.48 -4.85
N LEU A 281 -0.31 23.40 -5.51
CA LEU A 281 0.21 22.05 -5.22
C LEU A 281 1.69 21.92 -5.61
N TYR A 282 2.13 22.54 -6.70
CA TYR A 282 3.55 22.61 -7.07
C TYR A 282 4.40 23.35 -6.04
N GLU A 283 3.93 24.51 -5.57
CA GLU A 283 4.61 25.27 -4.52
C GLU A 283 4.67 24.48 -3.21
N ALA A 284 3.56 23.83 -2.83
CA ALA A 284 3.50 22.95 -1.66
C ALA A 284 4.50 21.78 -1.77
N ALA A 285 4.58 21.13 -2.93
CA ALA A 285 5.52 20.05 -3.19
C ALA A 285 6.98 20.54 -3.23
N SER A 286 7.22 21.80 -3.62
CA SER A 286 8.57 22.38 -3.72
C SER A 286 9.15 22.78 -2.36
N LYS A 287 8.30 23.14 -1.39
CA LYS A 287 8.72 23.43 0.01
C LYS A 287 9.51 22.28 0.66
N VAL A 288 9.34 21.04 0.21
CA VAL A 288 10.08 19.88 0.77
C VAL A 288 11.56 19.85 0.34
N CYS A 289 11.92 20.59 -0.71
CA CYS A 289 13.29 20.67 -1.24
C CYS A 289 14.13 21.74 -0.53
N GLU A 290 13.48 22.71 0.11
CA GLU A 290 14.15 23.72 0.91
C GLU A 290 14.82 23.05 2.10
N LYS A 291 16.16 22.96 2.07
CA LYS A 291 16.97 22.46 3.17
C LYS A 291 16.77 23.38 4.39
N GLN A 292 15.73 23.15 5.19
CA GLN A 292 15.66 23.78 6.49
C GLN A 292 16.83 23.26 7.33
N LYS A 293 17.67 24.20 7.81
CA LYS A 293 18.85 23.98 8.67
C LYS A 293 18.53 23.27 9.99
N SER A 294 17.27 22.95 10.28
CA SER A 294 16.88 22.19 11.45
C SER A 294 16.79 20.71 11.06
N GLY A 295 17.85 19.96 11.41
CA GLY A 295 17.81 18.50 11.35
C GLY A 295 16.52 18.01 12.02
N ILE A 296 15.81 17.09 11.37
CA ILE A 296 14.55 16.56 11.86
C ILE A 296 14.82 15.87 13.22
N VAL A 297 14.59 16.58 14.33
CA VAL A 297 14.55 15.96 15.65
C VAL A 297 13.19 15.29 15.77
N LEU A 298 13.17 13.96 15.69
CA LEU A 298 12.00 13.17 16.07
C LEU A 298 11.79 13.29 17.58
N THR A 299 11.02 14.29 18.01
CA THR A 299 10.57 14.36 19.41
C THR A 299 9.52 13.28 19.65
N LEU A 300 9.96 12.15 20.18
CA LEU A 300 9.08 11.10 20.68
C LEU A 300 8.45 11.57 22.00
N LEU A 301 7.24 12.12 21.92
CA LEU A 301 6.42 12.33 23.11
C LEU A 301 5.94 10.96 23.60
N ARG A 302 6.59 10.42 24.64
CA ARG A 302 6.11 9.27 25.40
C ARG A 302 5.43 9.77 26.66
N ASN A 303 4.22 9.30 26.93
CA ASN A 303 3.57 9.53 28.21
C ASN A 303 4.34 8.74 29.29
N PRO A 304 4.98 9.39 30.28
CA PRO A 304 5.71 8.69 31.34
C PRO A 304 4.81 7.78 32.20
N ASN A 305 3.50 7.98 32.17
CA ASN A 305 2.53 7.16 32.92
C ASN A 305 2.11 5.89 32.19
N TYR A 306 2.56 5.65 30.95
CA TYR A 306 2.22 4.44 30.20
C TYR A 306 3.21 3.31 30.50
N LYS A 307 2.99 2.58 31.61
CA LYS A 307 3.73 1.35 31.94
C LYS A 307 3.35 0.23 30.96
N ASN A 308 4.10 0.09 29.87
CA ASN A 308 4.14 -1.18 29.16
C ASN A 308 4.84 -2.20 30.06
N GLY A 309 4.08 -3.14 30.60
CA GLY A 309 4.61 -4.27 31.36
C GLY A 309 5.55 -5.10 30.49
N LYS A 310 6.85 -4.84 30.63
CA LYS A 310 7.99 -5.73 30.37
C LYS A 310 9.25 -4.96 30.78
N THR A 311 9.63 -5.13 32.05
CA THR A 311 10.94 -4.75 32.59
C THR A 311 12.02 -5.58 31.89
N ASN A 312 12.92 -4.92 31.18
CA ASN A 312 14.27 -5.46 30.98
C ASN A 312 15.27 -4.34 31.25
N THR A 313 15.99 -4.50 32.34
CA THR A 313 16.96 -3.56 32.91
C THR A 313 18.23 -3.61 32.07
N GLN A 314 18.62 -2.50 31.46
CA GLN A 314 20.02 -2.28 31.11
C GLN A 314 20.39 -0.81 31.27
N SER A 315 21.32 -0.60 32.19
CA SER A 315 21.86 0.67 32.66
C SER A 315 22.59 1.40 31.54
N SER A 316 22.16 2.63 31.25
CA SER A 316 22.89 3.58 30.42
C SER A 316 23.89 4.33 31.31
N LYS A 317 25.18 4.03 31.16
CA LYS A 317 26.27 4.91 31.60
C LYS A 317 26.33 6.11 30.66
N VAL A 318 26.19 7.30 31.26
CA VAL A 318 26.46 8.59 30.64
C VAL A 318 27.99 8.77 30.61
N VAL A 319 28.55 9.11 29.45
CA VAL A 319 29.85 9.77 29.38
C VAL A 319 29.69 10.98 28.48
N SER A 320 29.84 12.14 29.10
CA SER A 320 29.97 13.47 28.51
C SER A 320 31.44 13.74 28.19
N LEU A 321 31.69 14.25 26.97
CA LEU A 321 32.41 15.49 26.67
C LEU A 321 32.04 15.92 25.25
#